data_AF-X1ECS3-F1
#
_entry.id   AF-X1ECS3-F1
#
_cell.length_a   1.000
_cell.length_b   1.000
_cell.length_c   1.000
_cell.angle_alpha   90.00
_cell.angle_beta   90.00
_cell.angle_gamma   90.00
#
_symmetry.space_group_name_H-M   'P 1'
#
loop_
_entity.id
_entity.type
_entity.pdbx_description
1 polymer ?
#
loop_
_entity_poly.entity_id
_entity_poly.type
_entity_poly.pdbx_seq_one_letter_code
_entity_poly.pdbx_strand_id
1 'polypeptide(L)' 'MTQNIKNLSKKEFQLLSFLSSKGKNIFTFKEAVEFLKLKEPYSRKFIHNLARKGWLKQIEKGKYLIVPLEAGLEG' A
#
# COMPACT_ATOMS: atom_id res chain seq x y z
N MET A 1 9.38 8.68 17.35
CA MET A 1 8.04 9.25 17.07
C MET A 1 7.22 8.21 16.33
N THR A 2 6.30 7.58 17.06
CA THR A 2 5.57 6.36 16.68
C THR A 2 4.50 6.68 15.64
N GLN A 3 4.68 6.21 14.39
CA GLN A 3 3.70 6.46 13.33
C GLN A 3 2.55 5.46 13.44
N ASN A 4 1.38 6.03 13.69
CA ASN A 4 0.08 5.39 13.86
C ASN A 4 -0.29 4.47 12.68
N ILE A 5 -0.07 3.16 12.85
CA ILE A 5 -0.61 2.05 12.03
C ILE A 5 -2.15 1.91 12.11
N LYS A 6 -2.85 2.77 12.86
CA LYS A 6 -4.17 2.44 13.45
C LYS A 6 -5.44 2.80 12.68
N ASN A 7 -5.43 3.14 11.39
CA ASN A 7 -6.71 3.35 10.69
C ASN A 7 -6.71 2.89 9.24
N LEU A 8 -6.62 1.58 9.02
CA LEU A 8 -6.83 1.02 7.69
C LEU A 8 -8.29 0.56 7.56
N SER A 9 -9.03 1.08 6.58
CA SER A 9 -10.41 0.63 6.37
C SER A 9 -10.41 -0.83 5.94
N LYS A 10 -11.44 -1.59 6.35
CA LYS A 10 -11.60 -3.03 6.03
C LYS A 10 -11.37 -3.35 4.54
N LYS A 11 -11.74 -2.43 3.64
CA LYS A 11 -11.52 -2.52 2.18
C LYS A 11 -10.05 -2.39 1.77
N GLU A 12 -9.32 -1.44 2.35
CA GLU A 12 -7.87 -1.29 2.12
C GLU A 12 -7.13 -2.53 2.59
N PHE A 13 -7.58 -3.13 3.70
CA PHE A 13 -6.96 -4.31 4.32
C PHE A 13 -7.15 -5.53 3.44
N GLN A 14 -8.39 -5.78 3.01
CA GLN A 14 -8.68 -6.88 2.09
C GLN A 14 -7.91 -6.73 0.78
N LEU A 15 -7.78 -5.51 0.25
CA LEU A 15 -7.03 -5.27 -0.98
C LEU A 15 -5.54 -5.61 -0.82
N LEU A 16 -4.92 -5.13 0.26
CA LEU A 16 -3.51 -5.40 0.56
C LEU A 16 -3.26 -6.88 0.82
N SER A 17 -4.13 -7.53 1.61
CA SER A 17 -4.07 -8.96 1.89
C SER A 17 -4.21 -9.78 0.60
N PHE A 18 -5.13 -9.42 -0.29
CA PHE A 18 -5.30 -10.08 -1.58
C PHE A 18 -4.09 -9.89 -2.51
N LEU A 19 -3.52 -8.68 -2.55
CA LEU A 19 -2.33 -8.37 -3.34
C LEU A 19 -1.09 -9.10 -2.84
N SER A 20 -0.88 -9.12 -1.52
CA SER A 20 0.20 -9.87 -0.87
C SER A 20 0.06 -11.36 -1.12
N SER A 21 -1.15 -11.91 -0.97
CA SER A 21 -1.44 -13.33 -1.23
C SER A 21 -1.22 -13.73 -2.68
N LYS A 22 -1.30 -12.77 -3.63
CA LYS A 22 -0.93 -12.97 -5.04
C LYS A 22 0.57 -12.86 -5.32
N GLY A 23 1.41 -12.63 -4.31
CA GLY A 23 2.86 -12.47 -4.46
C GLY A 23 3.29 -11.15 -5.11
N LYS A 24 2.35 -10.22 -5.36
CA LYS A 24 2.65 -8.90 -5.95
C LYS A 24 2.94 -7.87 -4.86
N ASN A 25 4.02 -8.11 -4.10
CA ASN A 25 4.44 -7.22 -3.03
C ASN A 25 5.25 -6.01 -3.54
N ILE A 26 5.77 -6.03 -4.77
CA ILE A 26 6.53 -4.90 -5.32
C ILE A 26 5.81 -4.41 -6.57
N PHE A 27 5.53 -3.12 -6.64
CA PHE A 27 4.93 -2.51 -7.81
C PHE A 27 5.48 -1.10 -8.04
N THR A 28 5.42 -0.64 -9.29
CA THR A 28 5.73 0.76 -9.63
C THR A 28 4.51 1.66 -9.47
N PHE A 29 4.71 2.98 -9.30
CA PHE A 29 3.59 3.93 -9.29
C PHE A 29 2.65 3.74 -10.49
N LYS A 30 3.23 3.52 -11.68
CA LYS A 30 2.51 3.30 -12.93
C LYS A 30 1.68 2.02 -12.89
N GLU A 31 2.29 0.91 -12.46
CA GLU A 31 1.54 -0.34 -12.25
C GLU A 31 0.43 -0.19 -11.22
N ALA A 32 0.64 0.61 -10.17
CA ALA A 32 -0.40 0.86 -9.19
C ALA A 32 -1.58 1.63 -9.79
N VAL A 33 -1.32 2.63 -10.64
CA VAL A 33 -2.36 3.36 -11.37
C VAL A 33 -3.12 2.41 -12.30
N GLU A 34 -2.41 1.55 -13.03
CA GLU A 34 -3.00 0.54 -13.92
C GLU A 34 -3.82 -0.51 -13.15
N PHE A 35 -3.33 -0.95 -12.00
CA PHE A 35 -4.00 -1.94 -11.16
C PHE A 35 -5.25 -1.37 -10.48
N LEU A 36 -5.17 -0.14 -9.97
CA LEU A 36 -6.30 0.55 -9.37
C LEU A 36 -7.36 0.90 -10.43
N LYS A 37 -6.99 1.00 -11.72
CA LYS A 37 -7.84 1.53 -12.81
C LYS A 37 -8.50 2.87 -12.44
N LEU A 38 -7.83 3.65 -11.58
CA LEU A 38 -8.27 4.96 -11.15
C LEU A 38 -7.50 6.03 -11.92
N LYS A 39 -8.10 7.21 -12.07
CA LYS A 39 -7.40 8.38 -12.61
C LYS A 39 -6.16 8.68 -11.76
N GLU A 40 -5.06 9.08 -12.39
CA GLU A 40 -3.79 9.43 -11.75
C GLU A 40 -3.90 10.23 -10.43
N PRO A 41 -4.72 11.31 -10.32
CA PRO A 41 -4.85 12.05 -9.06
C PRO A 41 -5.42 11.21 -7.91
N TYR A 42 -6.34 10.29 -8.19
CA TYR A 42 -6.93 9.39 -7.19
C TYR A 42 -5.93 8.32 -6.78
N SER A 43 -5.24 7.71 -7.76
CA SER A 43 -4.17 6.74 -7.49
C SER A 43 -3.05 7.34 -6.66
N ARG A 44 -2.66 8.59 -6.97
CA ARG A 44 -1.66 9.33 -6.18
C ARG A 44 -2.09 9.57 -4.75
N LYS A 45 -3.34 10.01 -4.53
CA LYS A 45 -3.90 10.13 -3.17
C LYS A 45 -3.92 8.79 -2.45
N PHE A 46 -4.32 7.72 -3.14
CA PHE A 46 -4.43 6.39 -2.57
C PHE A 46 -3.05 5.85 -2.12
N ILE A 47 -2.06 5.91 -3.00
CA ILE A 47 -0.67 5.54 -2.72
C ILE A 47 -0.10 6.40 -1.59
N HIS A 48 -0.31 7.71 -1.63
CA HIS A 48 0.15 8.61 -0.58
C HIS A 48 -0.48 8.25 0.77
N ASN A 49 -1.77 7.93 0.79
CA ASN A 49 -2.46 7.57 2.03
C ASN A 49 -1.95 6.24 2.59
N LEU A 50 -1.70 5.24 1.73
CA LEU A 50 -1.14 3.95 2.13
C LEU A 50 0.31 4.08 2.62
N ALA A 51 1.14 4.85 1.92
CA ALA A 51 2.52 5.15 2.34
C ALA A 51 2.56 5.90 3.67
N ARG A 52 1.72 6.92 3.85
CA ARG A 52 1.62 7.69 5.10
C ARG A 52 1.17 6.81 6.28
N LYS A 53 0.35 5.79 6.01
CA LYS A 53 -0.10 4.81 7.01
C LYS A 53 0.91 3.68 7.26
N GLY A 54 2.03 3.63 6.53
CA GLY A 54 3.09 2.61 6.69
C GLY A 54 2.89 1.32 5.89
N TRP A 55 1.92 1.26 4.98
CA TRP A 55 1.60 0.04 4.21
C TRP A 55 2.40 -0.09 2.94
N LEU A 56 2.96 1.02 2.46
CA LEU A 56 3.86 1.04 1.31
C LEU A 56 5.19 1.60 1.77
N LYS A 57 6.24 0.82 1.55
CA LYS A 57 7.62 1.24 1.74
C LYS A 57 8.24 1.55 0.39
N GLN A 58 8.72 2.76 0.21
CA GLN A 58 9.46 3.11 -0.99
C GLN A 58 10.82 2.41 -0.94
N ILE A 59 11.07 1.49 -1.87
CA ILE A 59 12.35 0.77 -1.98
C ILE A 59 13.28 1.46 -2.97
N GLU A 60 12.73 2.05 -4.03
CA GLU A 60 13.46 2.81 -5.04
C GLU A 60 12.60 3.97 -5.54
N LYS A 61 13.20 4.88 -6.31
CA LYS A 61 12.48 6.01 -6.91
C LYS A 61 11.41 5.49 -7.89
N GLY A 62 10.14 5.56 -7.48
CA GLY A 62 9.00 5.07 -8.28
C GLY A 62 8.63 3.60 -8.06
N LYS A 63 9.35 2.85 -7.20
CA LYS A 63 8.97 1.50 -6.76
C LYS A 63 8.56 1.49 -5.30
N TYR A 64 7.43 0.83 -5.06
CA TYR A 64 6.84 0.68 -3.75
C TYR A 64 6.73 -0.80 -3.43
N LEU A 65 7.11 -1.16 -2.22
CA LEU A 65 6.91 -2.45 -1.63
C LEU A 65 5.69 -2.38 -0.70
N ILE A 66 4.69 -3.20 -0.97
CA ILE A 66 3.64 -3.55 -0.03
C ILE A 66 4.29 -4.18 1.17
N VAL A 67 4.06 -3.58 2.33
CA VAL A 67 4.41 -4.19 3.61
C VAL A 67 3.23 -5.11 3.97
N PRO A 68 3.40 -6.45 3.86
CA PRO A 68 2.35 -7.37 4.23
C PRO A 68 2.01 -7.19 5.71
N LEU A 69 0.73 -7.40 5.99
CA LEU A 69 0.10 -7.26 7.29
C LEU A 69 0.80 -8.02 8.44
N GLU A 70 1.67 -9.00 8.15
CA GLU A 70 2.53 -9.63 9.15
C GLU A 70 3.33 -8.62 9.99
N ALA A 71 3.60 -7.41 9.46
CA ALA A 71 4.21 -6.32 10.22
C ALA A 71 3.27 -5.59 11.21
N GLY A 72 1.99 -5.97 11.28
CA GLY A 72 0.94 -5.32 12.08
C GLY A 72 0.31 -6.22 13.15
N LEU A 73 0.89 -7.38 13.46
CA LEU A 73 0.45 -8.29 14.53
C LEU A 73 1.34 -8.22 15.78
N GLU A 74 1.92 -7.06 16.07
CA GLU A 74 2.54 -6.80 17.38
C GLU A 74 1.79 -5.65 18.08
N GLY A 75 0.87 -6.01 18.98
CA GLY A 75 0.20 -5.09 19.93
C GLY A 75 -1.31 -5.21 20.00
#